data_AF-A0A842K6U3-F1
#
_entry.id   AF-A0A842K6U3-F1
#
_cell.length_a   1.000
_cell.length_b   1.000
_cell.length_c   1.000
_cell.angle_alpha   90.00
_cell.angle_beta   90.00
_cell.angle_gamma   90.00
#
_symmetry.space_group_name_H-M   'P 1'
#
loop_
_entity.id
_entity.type
_entity.pdbx_description
1 polymer ?
#
loop_
_entity_poly.entity_id
_entity_poly.type
_entity_poly.pdbx_seq_one_letter_code
_entity_poly.pdbx_strand_id
1 'polypeptide(L)'
;MYHQDRFTPNGITFRRFGPLARFDHHTPTPPAMDPAGRAVLYLAVDLATSACEVFGEAGVAALCPHWRITQAQPVRDIVTYDLTTPGAALAIGALPALAAGNEHRGLTQQWARAIYEDQPAATKVDGIRYRTAYNDDHALALWDCDNAITTARDRTGQLLDLPLTHPRIHPRLLAALVPRHIAVTHTDETHCPNCQRAAAP
;
A
#
# COMPACT_ATOMS: atom_id res chain seq x y z
N MET A 1 0.05 -5.97 2.57
CA MET A 1 -0.81 -6.62 3.59
C MET A 1 -2.17 -5.93 3.54
N TYR A 2 -3.25 -6.67 3.71
CA TYR A 2 -4.60 -6.11 3.59
C TYR A 2 -5.58 -6.85 4.50
N HIS A 3 -6.67 -6.16 4.83
CA HIS A 3 -7.83 -6.78 5.43
C HIS A 3 -8.81 -7.14 4.31
N GLN A 4 -9.14 -8.42 4.16
CA GLN A 4 -10.02 -8.89 3.11
C GLN A 4 -11.47 -8.47 3.40
N ASP A 5 -12.09 -7.79 2.45
CA ASP A 5 -13.51 -7.41 2.51
C ASP A 5 -14.10 -7.24 1.10
N ARG A 6 -15.35 -6.75 1.01
CA ARG A 6 -16.06 -6.55 -0.27
C ARG A 6 -15.42 -5.50 -1.18
N PHE A 7 -14.65 -4.57 -0.64
CA PHE A 7 -13.95 -3.51 -1.38
C PHE A 7 -12.51 -3.90 -1.72
N THR A 8 -11.89 -4.75 -0.89
CA THR A 8 -10.54 -5.28 -1.06
C THR A 8 -10.57 -6.82 -1.03
N PRO A 9 -11.11 -7.48 -2.07
CA PRO A 9 -11.27 -8.93 -2.09
C PRO A 9 -9.93 -9.69 -2.15
N ASN A 10 -8.86 -9.04 -2.62
CA ASN A 10 -7.50 -9.59 -2.65
C ASN A 10 -6.43 -8.48 -2.53
N GLY A 11 -5.18 -8.86 -2.26
CA GLY A 11 -4.09 -7.91 -2.04
C GLY A 11 -3.47 -7.29 -3.28
N ILE A 12 -4.06 -7.50 -4.47
CA ILE A 12 -3.70 -6.78 -5.71
C ILE A 12 -4.87 -5.92 -6.21
N THR A 13 -5.89 -5.69 -5.38
CA THR A 13 -7.03 -4.84 -5.73
C THR A 13 -6.62 -3.37 -5.70
N PHE A 14 -6.76 -2.69 -6.83
CA PHE A 14 -6.56 -1.24 -6.91
C PHE A 14 -7.81 -0.51 -6.39
N ARG A 15 -7.64 0.33 -5.37
CA ARG A 15 -8.71 1.12 -4.75
C ARG A 15 -9.08 2.31 -5.64
N ARG A 16 -10.36 2.39 -6.02
CA ARG A 16 -10.94 3.48 -6.84
C ARG A 16 -11.61 4.60 -6.03
N PHE A 17 -11.97 4.34 -4.77
CA PHE A 17 -12.54 5.34 -3.89
C PHE A 17 -11.42 6.14 -3.23
N GLY A 18 -11.38 7.47 -3.38
CA GLY A 18 -10.31 8.31 -2.82
C GLY A 18 -10.53 9.80 -3.05
N PRO A 19 -9.60 10.66 -2.63
CA PRO A 19 -8.30 10.34 -2.04
C PRO A 19 -8.36 10.17 -0.50
N LEU A 20 -7.71 9.12 0.02
CA LEU A 20 -7.65 8.73 1.45
C LEU A 20 -6.22 8.68 2.00
N ALA A 21 -5.26 8.23 1.20
CA ALA A 21 -3.88 7.96 1.61
C ALA A 21 -2.87 8.92 0.94
N ARG A 22 -1.60 8.85 1.36
CA ARG A 22 -0.51 9.62 0.74
C ARG A 22 -0.29 9.13 -0.67
N PHE A 23 -0.13 10.05 -1.61
CA PHE A 23 0.06 9.72 -3.03
C PHE A 23 -1.14 9.07 -3.74
N ASP A 24 -2.35 9.25 -3.19
CA ASP A 24 -3.57 9.02 -3.98
C ASP A 24 -3.64 10.09 -5.08
N HIS A 25 -3.72 9.64 -6.34
CA HIS A 25 -3.89 10.52 -7.50
C HIS A 25 -5.37 10.78 -7.83
N HIS A 26 -6.31 10.31 -7.00
CA HIS A 26 -7.73 10.61 -7.17
C HIS A 26 -8.03 12.11 -7.13
N THR A 27 -9.06 12.49 -7.87
CA THR A 27 -9.51 13.88 -8.08
C THR A 27 -10.67 14.36 -7.20
N PRO A 28 -11.62 13.51 -6.71
CA PRO A 28 -12.76 13.98 -5.93
C PRO A 28 -12.36 14.72 -4.64
N THR A 29 -13.09 15.76 -4.31
CA THR A 29 -13.02 16.43 -3.00
C THR A 29 -14.44 16.83 -2.60
N PRO A 30 -15.07 16.20 -1.59
CA PRO A 30 -14.54 15.17 -0.66
C PRO A 30 -14.27 13.81 -1.34
N PRO A 31 -13.64 12.84 -0.63
CA PRO A 31 -13.35 11.52 -1.18
C PRO A 31 -14.59 10.80 -1.71
N ALA A 32 -14.49 10.26 -2.92
CA ALA A 32 -15.55 9.55 -3.62
C ALA A 32 -14.96 8.56 -4.63
N MET A 33 -15.84 7.84 -5.34
CA MET A 33 -15.41 7.11 -6.54
C MET A 33 -14.88 8.11 -7.57
N ASP A 34 -13.66 7.89 -8.06
CA ASP A 34 -13.08 8.80 -9.05
C ASP A 34 -13.80 8.66 -10.40
N PRO A 35 -14.32 9.76 -10.98
CA PRO A 35 -15.12 9.72 -12.20
C PRO A 35 -14.32 9.31 -13.44
N ALA A 36 -13.00 9.48 -13.42
CA ALA A 36 -12.11 9.01 -14.49
C ALA A 36 -11.64 7.56 -14.26
N GLY A 37 -12.08 6.93 -13.16
CA GLY A 37 -11.73 5.55 -12.82
C GLY A 37 -10.33 5.38 -12.22
N ARG A 38 -9.68 6.47 -11.77
CA ARG A 38 -8.36 6.44 -11.14
C ARG A 38 -8.33 5.45 -9.98
N ALA A 39 -7.30 4.63 -9.91
CA ALA A 39 -7.18 3.51 -8.98
C ALA A 39 -5.73 3.36 -8.48
N VAL A 40 -5.57 3.10 -7.18
CA VAL A 40 -4.25 3.00 -6.52
C VAL A 40 -4.06 1.67 -5.80
N LEU A 41 -2.85 1.11 -5.86
CA LEU A 41 -2.41 -0.03 -5.06
C LEU A 41 -1.14 0.32 -4.28
N TYR A 42 -1.13 0.03 -2.99
CA TYR A 42 0.05 0.19 -2.14
C TYR A 42 0.76 -1.14 -1.94
N LEU A 43 2.06 -1.14 -2.19
CA LEU A 43 2.94 -2.28 -1.94
C LEU A 43 4.11 -1.85 -1.06
N ALA A 44 4.57 -2.76 -0.22
CA ALA A 44 5.81 -2.61 0.52
C ALA A 44 6.81 -3.65 -0.01
N VAL A 45 8.10 -3.34 0.09
CA VAL A 45 9.16 -4.20 -0.44
C VAL A 45 9.31 -5.53 0.32
N ASP A 46 8.87 -5.58 1.58
CA ASP A 46 8.93 -6.78 2.39
C ASP A 46 7.79 -6.87 3.43
N LEU A 47 7.77 -8.00 4.16
CA LEU A 47 6.78 -8.27 5.19
C LEU A 47 6.86 -7.26 6.34
N ALA A 48 8.06 -6.87 6.76
CA ALA A 48 8.25 -6.00 7.91
C ALA A 48 7.72 -4.60 7.63
N THR A 49 8.12 -4.03 6.50
CA THR A 49 7.65 -2.75 6.00
C THR A 49 6.14 -2.77 5.79
N SER A 50 5.61 -3.84 5.17
CA SER A 50 4.16 -3.96 5.01
C SER A 50 3.40 -4.02 6.34
N ALA A 51 3.96 -4.66 7.36
CA ALA A 51 3.32 -4.79 8.66
C ALA A 51 3.38 -3.47 9.45
N CYS A 52 4.49 -2.75 9.37
CA CYS A 52 4.64 -1.42 9.95
C CYS A 52 3.69 -0.39 9.34
N GLU A 53 3.52 -0.40 8.02
CA GLU A 53 2.58 0.50 7.34
C GLU A 53 1.12 0.25 7.76
N VAL A 54 0.78 -0.98 8.15
CA VAL A 54 -0.60 -1.35 8.53
C VAL A 54 -0.85 -1.20 10.04
N PHE A 55 0.11 -1.59 10.88
CA PHE A 55 -0.08 -1.68 12.33
C PHE A 55 0.77 -0.69 13.14
N GLY A 56 1.72 0.01 12.50
CA GLY A 56 2.69 0.85 13.17
C GLY A 56 2.05 2.01 13.93
N GLU A 57 1.05 2.66 13.35
CA GLU A 57 0.32 3.76 14.00
C GLU A 57 -0.43 3.30 15.26
N ALA A 58 -1.06 2.13 15.21
CA ALA A 58 -1.83 1.59 16.33
C ALA A 58 -0.95 0.99 17.44
N GLY A 59 0.30 0.61 17.12
CA GLY A 59 1.17 -0.14 18.04
C GLY A 59 0.68 -1.56 18.36
N VAL A 60 -0.42 -2.00 17.73
CA VAL A 60 -1.02 -3.31 17.92
C VAL A 60 -1.54 -3.87 16.60
N ALA A 61 -1.19 -5.13 16.33
CA ALA A 61 -1.71 -5.93 15.26
C ALA A 61 -2.79 -6.88 15.82
N ALA A 62 -4.03 -6.40 15.86
CA ALA A 62 -5.19 -7.21 16.25
C ALA A 62 -5.69 -8.06 15.07
N LEU A 63 -5.27 -9.32 15.03
CA LEU A 63 -5.46 -10.22 13.90
C LEU A 63 -6.79 -10.99 14.01
N CYS A 64 -7.75 -10.62 13.17
CA CYS A 64 -8.91 -11.45 12.80
C CYS A 64 -8.60 -12.36 11.59
N PRO A 65 -9.48 -13.32 11.25
CA PRO A 65 -9.27 -14.24 10.12
C PRO A 65 -9.13 -13.59 8.74
N HIS A 66 -9.61 -12.35 8.56
CA HIS A 66 -9.57 -11.63 7.28
C HIS A 66 -8.25 -10.94 6.98
N TRP A 67 -7.32 -10.85 7.92
CA TRP A 67 -6.00 -10.28 7.64
C TRP A 67 -5.15 -11.22 6.79
N ARG A 68 -4.65 -10.71 5.67
CA ARG A 68 -3.91 -11.48 4.68
C ARG A 68 -2.67 -10.73 4.20
N ILE A 69 -1.70 -11.50 3.71
CA ILE A 69 -0.55 -11.00 2.99
C ILE A 69 -0.55 -11.61 1.59
N THR A 70 -0.46 -10.75 0.58
CA THR A 70 -0.25 -11.14 -0.81
C THR A 70 1.17 -10.76 -1.21
N GLN A 71 1.89 -11.69 -1.83
CA GLN A 71 3.10 -11.39 -2.58
C GLN A 71 2.70 -11.07 -4.02
N ALA A 72 2.89 -9.82 -4.42
CA ALA A 72 2.68 -9.36 -5.79
C ALA A 72 3.92 -9.68 -6.65
N GLN A 73 3.70 -9.94 -7.93
CA GLN A 73 4.77 -10.00 -8.93
C GLN A 73 4.38 -9.19 -10.17
N PRO A 74 5.32 -8.45 -10.77
CA PRO A 74 5.09 -7.80 -12.06
C PRO A 74 4.93 -8.84 -13.17
N VAL A 75 4.04 -8.58 -14.12
CA VAL A 75 3.92 -9.35 -15.39
C VAL A 75 4.51 -8.61 -16.59
N ARG A 76 4.87 -7.34 -16.39
CA ARG A 76 5.62 -6.47 -17.30
C ARG A 76 6.42 -5.48 -16.45
N ASP A 77 7.33 -4.76 -17.08
CA ASP A 77 8.00 -3.63 -16.41
C ASP A 77 6.97 -2.61 -15.92
N ILE A 78 7.16 -2.14 -14.69
CA ILE A 78 6.35 -1.11 -14.04
C ILE A 78 7.26 0.08 -13.83
N VAL A 79 6.91 1.21 -14.45
CA VAL A 79 7.74 2.41 -14.42
C VAL A 79 7.28 3.27 -13.25
N THR A 80 8.12 3.41 -12.23
CA THR A 80 7.81 4.27 -11.08
C THR A 80 8.68 5.51 -11.09
N TYR A 81 8.10 6.67 -10.74
CA TYR A 81 8.89 7.83 -10.39
C TYR A 81 9.54 7.60 -9.01
N ASP A 82 10.86 7.44 -8.99
CA ASP A 82 11.59 7.11 -7.78
C ASP A 82 11.98 8.38 -7.02
N LEU A 83 11.12 8.79 -6.09
CA LEU A 83 11.38 9.93 -5.21
C LEU A 83 12.57 9.70 -4.28
N THR A 84 13.00 8.45 -4.09
CA THR A 84 14.14 8.13 -3.22
C THR A 84 15.49 8.37 -3.91
N THR A 85 15.49 8.59 -5.23
CA THR A 85 16.67 9.01 -5.97
C THR A 85 17.09 10.43 -5.54
N PRO A 86 18.37 10.67 -5.19
CA PRO A 86 18.84 12.01 -4.83
C PRO A 86 18.47 13.05 -5.89
N GLY A 87 17.79 14.12 -5.47
CA GLY A 87 17.37 15.21 -6.35
C GLY A 87 16.07 14.97 -7.13
N ALA A 88 15.45 13.79 -7.08
CA ALA A 88 14.23 13.51 -7.82
C ALA A 88 13.06 14.42 -7.43
N ALA A 89 12.89 14.72 -6.14
CA ALA A 89 11.88 15.69 -5.71
C ALA A 89 12.16 17.09 -6.28
N LEU A 90 13.42 17.55 -6.25
CA LEU A 90 13.81 18.87 -6.77
C LEU A 90 13.62 18.97 -8.29
N ALA A 91 13.83 17.87 -9.03
CA ALA A 91 13.66 17.82 -10.48
C ALA A 91 12.22 18.12 -10.93
N ILE A 92 11.23 17.85 -10.08
CA ILE A 92 9.81 18.20 -10.31
C ILE A 92 9.38 19.46 -9.54
N GLY A 93 10.32 20.19 -8.94
CA GLY A 93 10.03 21.40 -8.14
C GLY A 93 9.50 21.13 -6.73
N ALA A 94 9.54 19.89 -6.26
CA ALA A 94 9.15 19.51 -4.90
C ALA A 94 10.32 19.61 -3.90
N LEU A 95 10.01 19.74 -2.62
CA LEU A 95 11.01 19.66 -1.55
C LEU A 95 11.44 18.20 -1.31
N PRO A 96 12.70 17.93 -0.92
CA PRO A 96 13.19 16.58 -0.61
C PRO A 96 12.34 15.83 0.43
N ALA A 97 11.68 16.56 1.33
CA ALA A 97 10.77 16.01 2.33
C ALA A 97 9.58 15.22 1.72
N LEU A 98 9.22 15.47 0.44
CA LEU A 98 8.21 14.67 -0.27
C LEU A 98 8.57 13.18 -0.28
N ALA A 99 9.86 12.85 -0.37
CA ALA A 99 10.37 11.48 -0.51
C ALA A 99 10.42 10.69 0.80
N ALA A 100 10.59 11.36 1.93
CA ALA A 100 10.96 10.72 3.21
C ALA A 100 10.13 11.20 4.42
N GLY A 101 9.30 12.22 4.25
CA GLY A 101 8.73 12.98 5.36
C GLY A 101 7.28 12.62 5.71
N ASN A 102 6.86 13.14 6.86
CA ASN A 102 5.47 13.28 7.32
C ASN A 102 4.79 14.49 6.64
N GLU A 103 5.04 14.65 5.33
CA GLU A 103 4.42 15.73 4.57
C GLU A 103 2.90 15.63 4.66
N HIS A 104 2.25 16.79 4.71
CA HIS A 104 0.81 16.83 4.89
C HIS A 104 0.14 16.02 3.77
N ARG A 105 -0.82 15.15 4.13
CA ARG A 105 -1.44 14.21 3.19
C ARG A 105 -1.97 14.90 1.94
N GLY A 106 -2.63 16.05 2.12
CA GLY A 106 -3.13 16.86 1.00
C GLY A 106 -2.04 17.32 0.02
N LEU A 107 -0.83 17.63 0.51
CA LEU A 107 0.30 18.00 -0.34
C LEU A 107 0.82 16.79 -1.13
N THR A 108 0.96 15.63 -0.48
CA THR A 108 1.40 14.41 -1.16
C THR A 108 0.41 13.95 -2.24
N GLN A 109 -0.88 14.18 -2.04
CA GLN A 109 -1.93 13.89 -3.02
C GLN A 109 -1.91 14.87 -4.20
N GLN A 110 -1.64 16.16 -3.94
CA GLN A 110 -1.43 17.15 -5.01
C GLN A 110 -0.24 16.76 -5.89
N TRP A 111 0.89 16.37 -5.28
CA TRP A 111 2.05 15.91 -6.02
C TRP A 111 1.79 14.61 -6.79
N ALA A 112 1.04 13.67 -6.22
CA ALA A 112 0.66 12.46 -6.96
C ALA A 112 -0.17 12.78 -8.22
N ARG A 113 -1.13 13.71 -8.14
CA ARG A 113 -1.87 14.17 -9.31
C ARG A 113 -0.96 14.83 -10.34
N ALA A 114 -0.09 15.75 -9.91
CA ALA A 114 0.85 16.42 -10.81
C ALA A 114 1.77 15.42 -11.52
N ILE A 115 2.39 14.49 -10.80
CA ILE A 115 3.25 13.44 -11.39
C ILE A 115 2.46 12.54 -12.34
N TYR A 116 1.23 12.17 -11.98
CA TYR A 116 0.34 11.38 -12.83
C TYR A 116 -0.11 12.13 -14.09
N GLU A 117 -0.23 13.45 -14.05
CA GLU A 117 -0.68 14.27 -15.18
C GLU A 117 0.49 14.68 -16.09
N ASP A 118 1.62 15.07 -15.50
CA ASP A 118 2.79 15.59 -16.20
C ASP A 118 3.70 14.49 -16.76
N GLN A 119 3.61 13.26 -16.22
CA GLN A 119 4.37 12.09 -16.69
C GLN A 119 5.89 12.38 -16.79
N PRO A 120 6.57 12.73 -15.69
CA PRO A 120 7.95 13.23 -15.71
C PRO A 120 9.03 12.18 -16.08
N ALA A 121 8.64 10.93 -16.34
CA ALA A 121 9.57 9.90 -16.81
C ALA A 121 9.56 9.82 -18.35
N ALA A 122 10.59 9.18 -18.92
CA ALA A 122 10.69 9.00 -20.38
C ALA A 122 9.53 8.16 -20.97
N THR A 123 8.86 7.39 -20.13
CA THR A 123 7.68 6.56 -20.45
C THR A 123 6.59 6.82 -19.41
N LYS A 124 5.38 6.33 -19.65
CA LYS A 124 4.26 6.48 -18.72
C LYS A 124 4.65 5.97 -17.32
N VAL A 125 4.55 6.85 -16.33
CA VAL A 125 4.69 6.56 -14.90
C VAL A 125 3.45 5.79 -14.43
N ASP A 126 3.67 4.55 -14.02
CA ASP A 126 2.70 3.63 -13.42
C ASP A 126 2.64 3.78 -11.88
N GLY A 127 3.39 4.70 -11.27
CA GLY A 127 3.37 4.91 -9.82
C GLY A 127 4.57 5.66 -9.25
N ILE A 128 4.67 5.70 -7.93
CA ILE A 128 5.76 6.33 -7.18
C ILE A 128 6.45 5.30 -6.29
N ARG A 129 7.78 5.37 -6.20
CA ARG A 129 8.57 4.76 -5.12
C ARG A 129 8.98 5.82 -4.10
N TYR A 130 8.71 5.58 -2.83
CA TYR A 130 8.96 6.53 -1.73
C TYR A 130 9.46 5.81 -0.47
N ARG A 131 9.95 6.55 0.53
CA ARG A 131 10.32 5.99 1.85
C ARG A 131 9.12 5.98 2.80
N THR A 132 8.94 4.84 3.45
CA THR A 132 7.95 4.62 4.50
C THR A 132 8.23 5.45 5.73
N ALA A 133 7.17 5.92 6.39
CA ALA A 133 7.31 6.70 7.62
C ALA A 133 7.66 5.82 8.83
N TYR A 134 7.36 4.52 8.76
CA TYR A 134 7.42 3.62 9.92
C TYR A 134 8.62 2.67 9.96
N ASN A 135 9.32 2.46 8.83
CA ASN A 135 10.45 1.52 8.78
C ASN A 135 11.68 2.08 8.04
N ASP A 136 11.65 3.33 7.56
CA ASP A 136 12.67 3.97 6.70
C ASP A 136 13.10 3.12 5.48
N ASP A 137 12.26 2.16 5.10
CA ASP A 137 12.40 1.33 3.90
C ASP A 137 11.45 1.84 2.81
N HIS A 138 11.38 1.13 1.69
CA HIS A 138 10.68 1.57 0.50
C HIS A 138 9.25 1.04 0.41
N ALA A 139 8.36 1.90 -0.09
CA ALA A 139 7.01 1.52 -0.52
C ALA A 139 6.74 2.03 -1.94
N LEU A 140 5.74 1.42 -2.56
CA LEU A 140 5.24 1.77 -3.88
C LEU A 140 3.77 2.20 -3.76
N ALA A 141 3.42 3.28 -4.44
CA ALA A 141 2.03 3.62 -4.76
C ALA A 141 1.87 3.47 -6.29
N LEU A 142 1.21 2.40 -6.73
CA LEU A 142 0.98 2.10 -8.13
C LEU A 142 -0.36 2.65 -8.59
N TRP A 143 -0.43 3.19 -9.80
CA TRP A 143 -1.59 3.86 -10.38
C TRP A 143 -2.00 3.24 -11.71
N ASP A 144 -3.27 2.90 -11.86
CA ASP A 144 -3.92 2.55 -13.13
C ASP A 144 -3.15 1.52 -13.98
N CYS A 145 -2.53 0.55 -13.29
CA CYS A 145 -1.73 -0.52 -13.88
C CYS A 145 -2.11 -1.90 -13.29
N ASP A 146 -3.41 -2.12 -13.07
CA ASP A 146 -3.97 -3.39 -12.59
C ASP A 146 -3.60 -4.58 -13.49
N ASN A 147 -3.38 -4.33 -14.79
CA ASN A 147 -2.90 -5.33 -15.73
C ASN A 147 -1.39 -5.66 -15.62
N ALA A 148 -0.63 -4.94 -14.79
CA ALA A 148 0.82 -5.06 -14.67
C ALA A 148 1.26 -5.93 -13.49
N ILE A 149 0.34 -6.26 -12.59
CA ILE A 149 0.59 -7.02 -11.37
C ILE A 149 -0.27 -8.27 -11.35
N THR A 150 0.30 -9.37 -10.86
CA THR A 150 -0.46 -10.55 -10.48
C THR A 150 -0.02 -11.05 -9.11
N THR A 151 -0.82 -11.92 -8.51
CA THR A 151 -0.41 -12.63 -7.29
C THR A 151 0.64 -13.68 -7.66
N ALA A 152 1.78 -13.62 -6.99
CA ALA A 152 2.85 -14.58 -7.18
C ALA A 152 2.37 -16.01 -6.85
N ARG A 153 3.03 -17.00 -7.45
CA ARG A 153 2.77 -18.41 -7.19
C ARG A 153 4.01 -19.07 -6.59
N ASP A 154 3.79 -20.01 -5.67
CA ASP A 154 4.88 -20.86 -5.21
C ASP A 154 5.25 -21.94 -6.24
N ARG A 155 6.25 -22.75 -5.92
CA ARG A 155 6.75 -23.82 -6.81
C ARG A 155 5.71 -24.90 -7.14
N THR A 156 4.62 -24.98 -6.37
CA THR A 156 3.51 -25.91 -6.59
C THR A 156 2.36 -25.28 -7.38
N GLY A 157 2.51 -24.01 -7.76
CA GLY A 157 1.49 -23.24 -8.47
C GLY A 157 0.43 -22.61 -7.56
N GLN A 158 0.54 -22.76 -6.23
CA GLN A 158 -0.39 -22.14 -5.29
C GLN A 158 -0.14 -20.63 -5.18
N LEU A 159 -1.20 -19.85 -5.09
CA LEU A 159 -1.11 -18.41 -4.92
C LEU A 159 -0.48 -18.05 -3.57
N LEU A 160 0.47 -17.11 -3.60
CA LEU A 160 1.08 -16.51 -2.42
C LEU A 160 0.19 -15.38 -1.90
N ASP A 161 -1.04 -15.76 -1.54
CA ASP A 161 -1.99 -14.96 -0.80
C ASP A 161 -2.45 -15.77 0.41
N LEU A 162 -1.92 -15.45 1.58
CA LEU A 162 -2.03 -16.29 2.78
C LEU A 162 -2.60 -15.48 3.95
N PRO A 163 -3.46 -16.08 4.79
CA PRO A 163 -3.82 -15.50 6.08
C PRO A 163 -2.59 -15.17 6.92
N LEU A 164 -2.63 -14.10 7.69
CA LEU A 164 -1.52 -13.76 8.60
C LEU A 164 -1.33 -14.81 9.71
N THR A 165 -2.38 -15.58 10.02
CA THR A 165 -2.35 -16.72 10.95
C THR A 165 -1.76 -17.99 10.34
N HIS A 166 -1.47 -18.00 9.04
CA HIS A 166 -0.91 -19.17 8.36
C HIS A 166 0.44 -19.58 9.00
N PRO A 167 0.71 -20.87 9.26
CA PRO A 167 1.92 -21.32 9.98
C PRO A 167 3.26 -20.86 9.37
N ARG A 168 3.31 -20.70 8.05
CA ARG A 168 4.48 -20.13 7.33
C ARG A 168 4.65 -18.60 7.45
N ILE A 169 3.60 -17.88 7.81
CA ILE A 169 3.57 -16.41 7.86
C ILE A 169 3.64 -15.90 9.29
N HIS A 170 2.84 -16.48 10.19
CA HIS A 170 2.70 -15.98 11.56
C HIS A 170 4.04 -15.82 12.32
N PRO A 171 4.97 -16.80 12.31
CA PRO A 171 6.27 -16.63 12.97
C PRO A 171 7.11 -15.50 12.37
N ARG A 172 7.04 -15.31 11.05
CA ARG A 172 7.76 -14.24 10.34
C ARG A 172 7.16 -12.87 10.66
N LEU A 173 5.84 -12.80 10.81
CA LEU A 173 5.13 -11.60 11.24
C LEU A 173 5.55 -11.20 12.66
N LEU A 174 5.57 -12.15 13.60
CA LEU A 174 6.07 -11.90 14.97
C LEU A 174 7.51 -11.39 14.96
N ALA A 175 8.39 -12.05 14.20
CA ALA A 175 9.79 -11.63 14.07
C ALA A 175 9.95 -10.21 13.49
N ALA A 176 9.01 -9.76 12.65
CA ALA A 176 9.00 -8.42 12.11
C ALA A 176 8.45 -7.37 13.10
N LEU A 177 7.38 -7.70 13.84
CA LEU A 177 6.65 -6.74 14.66
C LEU A 177 7.20 -6.58 16.08
N VAL A 178 7.66 -7.68 16.71
CA VAL A 178 8.14 -7.66 18.10
C VAL A 178 9.32 -6.70 18.32
N PRO A 179 10.37 -6.68 17.48
CA PRO A 179 11.48 -5.72 17.65
C PRO A 179 11.07 -4.26 17.52
N ARG A 180 9.88 -4.00 16.97
CA ARG A 180 9.33 -2.66 16.73
C ARG A 180 8.26 -2.28 17.77
N HIS A 181 8.15 -3.07 18.84
CA HIS A 181 7.19 -2.89 19.93
C HIS A 181 5.72 -2.90 19.48
N ILE A 182 5.42 -3.58 18.36
CA ILE A 182 4.05 -3.78 17.90
C ILE A 182 3.54 -5.10 18.47
N ALA A 183 2.58 -5.03 19.38
CA ALA A 183 1.99 -6.22 19.99
C ALA A 183 1.12 -6.98 18.98
N VAL A 184 1.20 -8.31 18.96
CA VAL A 184 0.32 -9.13 18.11
C VAL A 184 -0.71 -9.82 18.99
N THR A 185 -1.98 -9.57 18.70
CA THR A 185 -3.11 -10.17 19.42
C THR A 185 -4.07 -10.83 18.42
N HIS A 186 -4.90 -11.75 18.91
CA HIS A 186 -5.98 -12.33 18.12
C HIS A 186 -7.30 -11.69 18.51
N THR A 187 -8.16 -11.46 17.52
CA THR A 187 -9.52 -10.98 17.71
C THR A 187 -10.45 -11.73 16.77
N ASP A 188 -11.75 -11.73 17.05
CA ASP A 188 -12.75 -12.25 16.13
C ASP A 188 -13.27 -11.16 15.18
N GLU A 189 -14.11 -11.55 14.23
CA GLU A 189 -14.70 -10.64 13.24
C GLU A 189 -15.64 -9.61 13.88
N THR A 190 -16.32 -9.99 14.96
CA THR A 190 -17.30 -9.13 15.65
C THR A 190 -16.62 -7.99 16.42
N HIS A 191 -15.39 -8.20 16.87
CA HIS A 191 -14.57 -7.22 17.59
C HIS A 191 -13.51 -6.56 16.71
N CYS A 192 -13.42 -6.91 15.43
CA CYS A 192 -12.47 -6.31 14.49
C CYS A 192 -13.04 -5.01 13.88
N PRO A 193 -12.41 -3.84 14.08
CA PRO A 193 -12.89 -2.57 13.52
C PRO A 193 -12.99 -2.58 11.99
N ASN A 194 -12.11 -3.31 11.29
CA ASN A 194 -12.14 -3.41 9.83
C ASN A 194 -13.30 -4.27 9.33
N CYS A 195 -13.60 -5.39 10.01
CA CYS A 195 -14.78 -6.20 9.72
C CYS A 195 -16.07 -5.40 9.94
N GLN A 196 -16.16 -4.64 11.04
CA GLN A 196 -17.30 -3.79 11.32
C GLN A 196 -17.50 -2.69 10.26
N ARG A 197 -16.42 -2.03 9.84
CA ARG A 197 -16.47 -1.03 8.75
C ARG A 197 -16.89 -1.64 7.42
N ALA A 198 -16.40 -2.83 7.10
CA ALA A 198 -16.76 -3.53 5.86
C ALA A 198 -18.24 -3.96 5.82
N ALA A 199 -18.83 -4.25 6.98
CA ALA A 199 -20.24 -4.61 7.12
C ALA A 199 -21.19 -3.41 7.11
N ALA A 200 -20.69 -2.19 7.32
CA ALA A 200 -21.49 -0.98 7.21
C ALA A 200 -22.01 -0.82 5.77
N PRO A 201 -23.28 -0.40 5.58
CA PRO A 201 -23.94 -0.34 4.27
C PRO A 201 -23.18 0.51 3.26
#